data_AF-A0A850AHU8-F1
#
_entry.id   AF-A0A850AHU8-F1
#
_cell.length_a   1.000
_cell.length_b   1.000
_cell.length_c   1.000
_cell.angle_alpha   90.00
_cell.angle_beta   90.00
_cell.angle_gamma   90.00
#
_symmetry.space_group_name_H-M   'P 1'
#
loop_
_entity.id
_entity.type
_entity.pdbx_description
1 polymer ?
#
loop_
_entity_poly.entity_id
_entity_poly.type
_entity_poly.pdbx_seq_one_letter_code
_entity_poly.pdbx_strand_id
1 'polypeptide(L)'
;MKLFYLFTDYFVGYALKIWPRPKKNSLVVFDRYYHDMLIDPRRYRFREPMWLARWIGKIIPQPDVWILLDAPAEIMHARKREVTFEETQRQRDAYLKFVSSMANAYVVDSSASPGDTVSAIKKIIQERQRS
;
A
#
# COMPACT_ATOMS: atom_id res chain seq x y z
N MET A 1 6.85 1.37 21.79
CA MET A 1 7.53 0.07 21.56
C MET A 1 7.06 -0.61 20.28
N LYS A 2 5.77 -0.55 19.92
CA LYS A 2 5.23 -1.19 18.71
C LYS A 2 5.75 -0.53 17.42
N LEU A 3 5.92 0.80 17.43
CA LEU A 3 6.49 1.51 16.29
C LEU A 3 7.95 1.14 16.04
N PHE A 4 8.75 1.04 17.10
CA PHE A 4 10.15 0.63 17.00
C PHE A 4 10.26 -0.80 16.48
N TYR A 5 9.44 -1.73 17.00
CA TYR A 5 9.37 -3.09 16.48
C TYR A 5 9.02 -3.15 14.99
N LEU A 6 7.96 -2.44 14.57
CA LEU A 6 7.55 -2.37 13.17
C LEU A 6 8.65 -1.75 12.30
N PHE A 7 9.30 -0.70 12.78
CA PHE A 7 10.41 -0.07 12.09
C PHE A 7 11.58 -1.04 11.92
N THR A 8 12.02 -1.70 13.01
CA THR A 8 13.13 -2.65 12.96
C THR A 8 12.80 -3.84 12.07
N ASP A 9 11.58 -4.37 12.13
CA ASP A 9 11.16 -5.50 11.29
C ASP A 9 11.17 -5.12 9.80
N TYR A 10 10.60 -3.97 9.45
CA TYR A 10 10.63 -3.48 8.07
C TYR A 10 12.05 -3.16 7.60
N PHE A 11 12.85 -2.48 8.43
CA PHE A 11 14.20 -2.06 8.04
C PHE A 11 15.15 -3.24 7.92
N VAL A 12 15.18 -4.14 8.91
CA VAL A 12 16.02 -5.35 8.91
C VAL A 12 15.52 -6.32 7.84
N GLY A 13 14.21 -6.51 7.71
CA GLY A 13 13.62 -7.34 6.66
C GLY A 13 13.98 -6.84 5.27
N TYR A 14 13.92 -5.52 5.05
CA TYR A 14 14.34 -4.90 3.79
C TYR A 14 15.85 -5.09 3.55
N ALA A 15 16.69 -4.76 4.52
CA ALA A 15 18.14 -4.84 4.40
C ALA A 15 18.64 -6.27 4.15
N LEU A 16 18.03 -7.28 4.78
CA LEU A 16 18.48 -8.66 4.64
C LEU A 16 17.85 -9.40 3.45
N LYS A 17 16.59 -9.12 3.11
CA LYS A 17 15.85 -9.91 2.10
C LYS A 17 15.73 -9.22 0.74
N ILE A 18 15.72 -7.89 0.72
CA ILE A 18 15.37 -7.10 -0.48
C ILE A 18 16.61 -6.40 -1.02
N TRP A 19 17.39 -5.73 -0.17
CA TRP A 19 18.64 -5.06 -0.57
C TRP A 19 19.64 -5.94 -1.33
N PRO A 20 19.91 -7.21 -0.95
CA PRO A 20 20.88 -8.03 -1.68
C PRO A 20 20.34 -8.51 -3.04
N ARG A 21 19.04 -8.33 -3.33
CA ARG A 21 18.46 -8.79 -4.59
C ARG A 21 18.75 -7.77 -5.69
N PRO A 22 19.24 -8.23 -6.87
CA PRO A 22 19.50 -7.33 -7.98
C PRO A 22 18.19 -6.75 -8.51
N LYS A 23 18.04 -5.41 -8.45
CA LYS A 23 16.83 -4.68 -8.88
C LYS A 23 16.32 -5.07 -10.28
N LYS A 24 17.21 -5.45 -11.20
CA LYS A 24 16.86 -5.80 -12.59
C LYS A 24 16.23 -7.18 -12.77
N ASN A 25 16.40 -8.11 -11.81
CA ASN A 25 15.93 -9.50 -11.93
C ASN A 25 15.05 -9.96 -10.76
N SER A 26 14.63 -9.05 -9.89
CA SER A 26 13.78 -9.39 -8.74
C SER A 26 12.52 -8.53 -8.70
N LEU A 27 11.36 -9.19 -8.67
CA LEU A 27 10.09 -8.55 -8.33
C LEU A 27 9.77 -8.88 -6.87
N VAL A 28 9.56 -7.84 -6.05
CA VAL A 28 9.10 -7.96 -4.68
C VAL A 28 7.73 -7.30 -4.59
N VAL A 29 6.72 -8.07 -4.21
CA VAL A 29 5.36 -7.58 -4.03
C VAL A 29 5.04 -7.57 -2.55
N PHE A 30 4.53 -6.44 -2.07
CA PHE A 30 4.04 -6.30 -0.71
C PHE A 30 2.52 -6.22 -0.73
N ASP A 31 1.86 -7.08 0.06
CA ASP A 31 0.45 -6.89 0.40
C ASP A 31 0.38 -5.93 1.58
N ARG A 32 0.12 -4.65 1.27
CA ARG A 32 0.20 -3.48 2.15
C ARG A 32 1.63 -3.13 2.55
N TYR A 33 1.87 -1.84 2.70
CA TYR A 33 3.17 -1.30 3.10
C TYR A 33 3.04 -0.49 4.39
N TYR A 34 4.16 -0.03 4.96
CA TYR A 34 4.18 0.76 6.19
C TYR A 34 3.17 1.92 6.21
N HIS A 35 2.92 2.52 5.05
CA HIS A 35 2.02 3.66 4.89
C HIS A 35 0.54 3.32 5.15
N ASP A 36 0.15 2.05 5.10
CA ASP A 36 -1.19 1.57 5.49
C ASP A 36 -1.53 2.00 6.92
N MET A 37 -0.54 1.92 7.82
CA MET A 37 -0.67 2.35 9.22
C MET A 37 -0.81 3.88 9.35
N LEU A 38 -0.24 4.66 8.42
CA LEU A 38 -0.37 6.11 8.40
C LEU A 38 -1.75 6.55 7.90
N ILE A 39 -2.36 5.78 7.00
CA ILE A 39 -3.67 6.02 6.39
C ILE A 39 -4.79 5.57 7.35
N ASP A 40 -4.63 4.41 7.99
CA ASP A 40 -5.58 3.89 8.98
C ASP A 40 -4.91 3.48 10.31
N PRO A 41 -4.54 4.46 11.15
CA PRO A 41 -3.98 4.15 12.47
C PRO A 41 -4.97 3.48 13.42
N ARG A 42 -6.28 3.63 13.19
CA ARG A 42 -7.32 3.04 14.04
C ARG A 42 -7.30 1.52 13.91
N ARG A 43 -7.21 1.01 12.68
CA ARG A 43 -7.08 -0.43 12.41
C ARG A 43 -5.88 -1.07 13.13
N TYR A 44 -4.76 -0.36 13.18
CA TYR A 44 -3.53 -0.85 13.83
C TYR A 44 -3.49 -0.62 15.35
N ARG A 45 -4.54 -0.01 15.92
CA ARG A 45 -4.60 0.47 17.32
C ARG A 45 -3.34 1.27 17.66
N PHE A 46 -2.93 2.12 16.74
CA PHE A 46 -1.71 2.89 16.85
C PHE A 46 -1.94 4.06 17.81
N ARG A 47 -1.27 4.03 18.97
CA ARG A 47 -1.39 5.03 20.04
C ARG A 47 -0.16 5.94 20.13
N GLU A 48 0.84 5.73 19.30
CA GLU A 48 2.08 6.51 19.32
C GLU A 48 1.93 7.81 18.50
N PRO A 49 2.79 8.82 18.72
CA PRO A 49 2.65 10.10 18.04
C PRO A 49 2.75 9.98 16.51
N MET A 50 1.73 10.47 15.81
CA MET A 50 1.64 10.37 14.35
C MET A 50 2.79 11.09 13.62
N TRP A 51 3.33 12.16 14.21
CA TRP A 51 4.48 12.86 13.64
C TRP A 51 5.69 11.91 13.54
N LEU A 52 5.95 11.10 14.58
CA LEU A 52 7.07 10.17 14.61
C LEU A 52 6.88 9.04 13.58
N ALA A 53 5.67 8.52 13.46
CA ALA A 53 5.35 7.52 12.43
C ALA A 53 5.57 8.07 11.01
N ARG A 54 5.17 9.31 10.74
CA ARG A 54 5.42 9.97 9.45
C ARG A 54 6.92 10.16 9.19
N TRP A 55 7.68 10.55 10.21
CA TRP A 55 9.14 10.68 10.09
C TRP A 55 9.81 9.36 9.76
N ILE A 56 9.42 8.28 10.45
CA ILE A 56 9.90 6.93 10.16
C ILE A 56 9.51 6.51 8.73
N GLY A 57 8.29 6.81 8.30
CA GLY A 57 7.84 6.55 6.94
C GLY A 57 8.72 7.17 5.85
N LYS A 58 9.39 8.30 6.12
CA LYS A 58 10.34 8.93 5.19
C LYS A 58 11.70 8.21 5.12
N ILE A 59 12.08 7.50 6.18
CA ILE A 59 13.36 6.76 6.27
C ILE A 59 13.22 5.36 5.69
N ILE A 60 12.01 4.78 5.78
CA ILE A 60 11.72 3.48 5.21
C ILE A 60 11.86 3.53 3.68
N PRO A 61 12.57 2.57 3.07
CA PRO A 61 12.74 2.50 1.61
C PRO A 61 11.39 2.51 0.88
N GLN A 62 11.22 3.41 -0.08
CA GLN A 62 9.94 3.53 -0.79
C GLN A 62 9.83 2.46 -1.90
N PRO A 63 8.64 1.88 -2.13
CA PRO A 63 8.36 1.06 -3.30
C PRO A 63 8.58 1.84 -4.61
N ASP A 64 9.08 1.15 -5.64
CA ASP A 64 9.25 1.73 -6.97
C ASP A 64 7.90 2.00 -7.66
N VAL A 65 6.88 1.21 -7.33
CA VAL A 65 5.50 1.31 -7.84
C VAL A 65 4.52 1.09 -6.71
N TRP A 66 3.50 1.93 -6.66
CA TRP A 66 2.33 1.76 -5.79
C TRP A 66 1.13 1.37 -6.63
N ILE A 67 0.39 0.36 -6.20
CA ILE A 67 -0.84 -0.08 -6.86
C ILE A 67 -1.96 -0.03 -5.83
N LEU A 68 -2.94 0.82 -6.07
CA LEU A 68 -4.17 0.87 -5.29
C LEU A 68 -5.27 0.17 -6.07
N LEU A 69 -5.82 -0.90 -5.50
CA LEU A 69 -7.02 -1.54 -6.03
C LEU A 69 -8.23 -0.78 -5.50
N ASP A 70 -8.86 0.02 -6.36
CA ASP A 70 -10.05 0.79 -6.01
C ASP A 70 -11.31 0.07 -6.49
N ALA A 71 -12.39 0.21 -5.72
CA ALA A 71 -13.74 -0.14 -6.15
C ALA A 71 -14.73 0.77 -5.42
N PRO A 72 -15.92 1.03 -5.98
CA PRO A 72 -16.99 1.72 -5.28
C PRO A 72 -17.26 1.09 -3.90
N ALA A 73 -17.47 1.94 -2.89
CA ALA A 73 -17.66 1.49 -1.50
C ALA A 73 -18.87 0.54 -1.39
N GLU A 74 -19.88 0.73 -2.22
CA GLU A 74 -21.07 -0.10 -2.35
C GLU A 74 -20.69 -1.53 -2.77
N ILE A 75 -19.81 -1.65 -3.78
CA ILE A 75 -19.32 -2.94 -4.27
C ILE A 75 -18.43 -3.61 -3.23
N MET A 76 -17.52 -2.86 -2.60
CA MET A 76 -16.64 -3.38 -1.54
C MET A 76 -17.45 -3.92 -0.36
N HIS A 77 -18.41 -3.14 0.12
CA HIS A 77 -19.26 -3.49 1.26
C HIS A 77 -20.22 -4.64 0.94
N ALA A 78 -20.69 -4.75 -0.31
CA ALA A 78 -21.49 -5.90 -0.76
C ALA A 78 -20.67 -7.20 -0.81
N ARG A 79 -19.41 -7.13 -1.26
CA ARG A 79 -18.49 -8.29 -1.34
C ARG A 79 -18.05 -8.78 0.05
N LYS A 80 -17.73 -7.87 0.96
CA LYS A 80 -17.28 -8.22 2.32
C LYS A 80 -17.61 -7.10 3.32
N ARG A 81 -18.51 -7.38 4.25
CA ARG A 81 -18.88 -6.45 5.34
C ARG A 81 -17.86 -6.52 6.48
N GLU A 82 -16.68 -5.93 6.30
CA GLU A 82 -15.66 -5.87 7.36
C GLU A 82 -15.89 -4.69 8.32
N VAL A 83 -16.36 -3.56 7.81
CA VAL A 83 -16.60 -2.31 8.56
C VAL A 83 -17.87 -1.62 8.09
N THR A 84 -18.30 -0.57 8.78
CA THR A 84 -19.45 0.25 8.36
C THR A 84 -19.21 0.87 6.98
N PHE A 85 -20.29 1.10 6.22
CA PHE A 85 -20.19 1.74 4.91
C PHE A 85 -19.44 3.08 4.96
N GLU A 86 -19.72 3.90 5.97
CA GLU A 86 -19.03 5.18 6.20
C GLU A 86 -17.52 5.00 6.41
N GLU A 87 -17.10 3.98 7.15
CA GLU A 87 -15.67 3.72 7.37
C GLU A 87 -15.00 3.17 6.10
N THR A 88 -15.69 2.33 5.32
CA THR A 88 -15.23 1.91 3.99
C THR A 88 -14.99 3.11 3.08
N GLN A 89 -15.94 4.05 3.03
CA GLN A 89 -15.82 5.26 2.22
C GLN A 89 -14.67 6.15 2.72
N ARG A 90 -14.57 6.38 4.04
CA ARG A 90 -13.48 7.15 4.65
C ARG A 90 -12.10 6.55 4.34
N GLN A 91 -11.97 5.23 4.43
CA GLN A 91 -10.73 4.52 4.09
C GLN A 91 -10.41 4.70 2.60
N ARG A 92 -11.38 4.43 1.71
CA ARG A 92 -11.22 4.61 0.26
C ARG A 92 -10.70 6.01 -0.09
N ASP A 93 -11.35 7.05 0.43
CA ASP A 93 -10.97 8.45 0.17
C ASP A 93 -9.56 8.75 0.68
N ALA A 94 -9.17 8.19 1.83
CA ALA A 94 -7.84 8.36 2.39
C ALA A 94 -6.75 7.68 1.54
N TYR A 95 -7.00 6.48 1.02
CA TYR A 95 -6.08 5.81 0.09
C TYR A 95 -5.98 6.54 -1.24
N LEU A 96 -7.11 6.96 -1.82
CA LEU A 96 -7.13 7.74 -3.06
C LEU A 96 -6.35 9.05 -2.91
N LYS A 97 -6.56 9.77 -1.81
CA LYS A 97 -5.80 10.98 -1.50
C LYS A 97 -4.30 10.70 -1.37
N PHE A 98 -3.92 9.61 -0.70
CA PHE A 98 -2.52 9.21 -0.55
C PHE A 98 -1.83 9.00 -1.91
N VAL A 99 -2.42 8.19 -2.79
CA VAL A 99 -1.84 7.88 -4.09
C VAL A 99 -1.90 9.04 -5.08
N SER A 100 -2.92 9.92 -4.98
CA SER A 100 -3.06 11.08 -5.87
C SER A 100 -1.87 12.04 -5.86
N SER A 101 -1.08 12.02 -4.78
CA SER A 101 0.10 12.87 -4.60
C SER A 101 1.40 12.25 -5.12
N MET A 102 1.36 11.04 -5.68
CA MET A 102 2.54 10.25 -6.05
C MET A 102 2.62 10.01 -7.55
N ALA A 103 3.77 10.34 -8.14
CA ALA A 103 4.01 10.13 -9.57
C ALA A 103 4.16 8.65 -9.96
N ASN A 104 4.48 7.78 -9.00
CA ASN A 104 4.69 6.34 -9.22
C ASN A 104 3.55 5.48 -8.63
N ALA A 105 2.36 6.06 -8.46
CA ALA A 105 1.18 5.35 -7.98
C ALA A 105 0.13 5.20 -9.08
N TYR A 106 -0.49 4.02 -9.12
CA TYR A 106 -1.48 3.65 -10.12
C TYR A 106 -2.74 3.15 -9.41
N VAL A 107 -3.89 3.70 -9.80
CA VAL A 107 -5.20 3.24 -9.35
C VAL A 107 -5.73 2.26 -10.37
N VAL A 108 -6.04 1.04 -9.93
CA VAL A 108 -6.60 -0.03 -10.76
C VAL A 108 -8.01 -0.32 -10.29
N ASP A 109 -8.96 -0.24 -11.21
CA ASP A 109 -10.35 -0.61 -10.94
C ASP A 109 -10.45 -2.12 -10.70
N SER A 110 -11.00 -2.48 -9.53
CA SER A 110 -11.23 -3.85 -9.08
C SER A 110 -12.73 -4.19 -9.01
N SER A 111 -13.60 -3.34 -9.54
CA SER A 111 -15.06 -3.50 -9.55
C SER A 111 -15.54 -4.57 -10.55
N ALA A 112 -14.79 -4.81 -11.63
CA ALA A 112 -15.09 -5.80 -12.66
C ALA A 112 -14.68 -7.22 -12.23
N SER A 113 -13.78 -7.86 -12.99
CA SER A 113 -13.30 -9.22 -12.71
C SER A 113 -11.86 -9.25 -12.17
N PRO A 114 -11.48 -10.30 -11.41
CA PRO A 114 -10.09 -10.51 -11.01
C PRO A 114 -9.12 -10.62 -12.20
N GLY A 115 -9.56 -11.18 -13.32
CA GLY A 115 -8.75 -11.36 -14.52
C GLY A 115 -8.36 -10.03 -15.18
N ASP A 116 -9.31 -9.10 -15.27
CA ASP A 116 -9.08 -7.76 -15.81
C ASP A 116 -8.14 -6.97 -14.91
N THR A 117 -8.36 -7.05 -13.58
CA THR A 117 -7.50 -6.40 -12.57
C THR A 117 -6.05 -6.88 -12.70
N VAL A 118 -5.83 -8.20 -12.78
CA VAL A 118 -4.49 -8.79 -12.94
C VAL A 118 -3.84 -8.34 -14.26
N SER A 119 -4.62 -8.26 -15.33
CA SER A 119 -4.10 -7.84 -16.65
C SER A 119 -3.65 -6.37 -16.63
N ALA A 120 -4.43 -5.48 -16.00
CA ALA A 120 -4.07 -4.08 -15.81
C ALA A 120 -2.78 -3.93 -14.98
N ILE A 121 -2.67 -4.65 -13.86
CA ILE A 121 -1.48 -4.65 -12.99
C ILE A 121 -0.25 -5.14 -13.75
N LYS A 122 -0.37 -6.24 -14.50
CA LYS A 122 0.74 -6.78 -15.30
C LYS A 122 1.26 -5.76 -16.30
N LYS A 123 0.38 -5.02 -16.97
CA LYS A 123 0.76 -3.98 -17.93
C LYS A 123 1.58 -2.88 -17.24
N ILE A 124 1.12 -2.38 -16.10
CA ILE A 124 1.82 -1.35 -15.31
C ILE A 124 3.23 -1.82 -14.91
N ILE A 125 3.35 -3.05 -14.41
CA ILE A 125 4.65 -3.61 -14.00
C ILE A 125 5.59 -3.74 -15.19
N GLN A 126 5.10 -4.21 -16.34
CA GLN A 126 5.91 -4.36 -17.56
C GLN A 126 6.40 -3.02 -18.12
N GLU A 127 5.55 -1.99 -18.13
CA GLU A 127 5.94 -0.65 -18.56
C GLU A 127 7.05 -0.08 -17.66
N ARG A 128 6.95 -0.30 -16.34
CA ARG A 128 7.96 0.16 -15.40
C ARG A 128 9.29 -0.57 -15.52
N GLN A 129 9.28 -1.87 -15.83
CA GLN A 129 10.51 -2.65 -16.04
C GLN A 129 11.27 -2.24 -17.31
N ARG A 130 10.60 -1.61 -18.28
CA ARG A 130 11.20 -1.16 -19.55
C ARG A 130 11.81 0.24 -19.48
N SER A 131 11.42 1.05 -18.49
CA SER A 131 11.89 2.44 -18.29
C SER A 131 13.16 2.46 -17.45
#